data_AF-A0A7C1XQY8-F1
#
_entry.id   AF-A0A7C1XQY8-F1
#
_cell.length_a   1.000
_cell.length_b   1.000
_cell.length_c   1.000
_cell.angle_alpha   90.00
_cell.angle_beta   90.00
_cell.angle_gamma   90.00
#
_symmetry.space_group_name_H-M   'P 1'
#
loop_
_entity.id
_entity.type
_entity.pdbx_description
1 polymer ?
#
loop_
_entity_poly.entity_id
_entity_poly.type
_entity_poly.pdbx_seq_one_letter_code
_entity_poly.pdbx_strand_id
1 'polypeptide(L)' 'MSEKVLTGLIVNEDMTLTLAELSRACCVHAEWIVALVDEGILEPQGNVRTGWCFSGPSLRRARIAVHLQQDLGVNL' A
#
# COMPACT_ATOMS: atom_id res chain seq x y z
N MET A 1 -35.48 -0.47 -5.33
CA MET A 1 -34.19 -0.69 -4.64
C MET A 1 -33.12 -0.78 -5.72
N SER A 2 -32.16 0.14 -5.75
CA SER A 2 -31.12 0.15 -6.78
C SER A 2 -29.98 -0.78 -6.36
N GLU A 3 -29.68 -1.77 -7.17
CA GLU A 3 -28.55 -2.69 -6.95
C GLU A 3 -27.23 -1.95 -7.20
N LYS A 4 -26.38 -1.87 -6.17
CA LYS A 4 -25.09 -1.19 -6.27
C LYS A 4 -24.03 -2.22 -6.65
N VAL A 5 -23.68 -2.27 -7.94
CA VAL A 5 -22.60 -3.14 -8.43
C VAL A 5 -21.27 -2.57 -7.94
N LEU A 6 -20.50 -3.40 -7.24
CA LEU A 6 -19.13 -3.09 -6.85
C LEU A 6 -18.17 -3.78 -7.81
N THR A 7 -17.17 -3.04 -8.28
CA THR A 7 -16.08 -3.56 -9.11
C THR A 7 -14.78 -3.47 -8.33
N GLY A 8 -13.96 -4.51 -8.41
CA GLY A 8 -12.66 -4.59 -7.75
C GLY A 8 -11.63 -5.28 -8.63
N LEU A 9 -10.35 -4.99 -8.36
CA LEU A 9 -9.22 -5.68 -8.96
C LEU A 9 -8.68 -6.70 -7.95
N ILE A 10 -8.48 -7.94 -8.39
CA ILE A 10 -7.77 -8.94 -7.58
C ILE A 10 -6.27 -8.69 -7.73
N VAL A 11 -5.61 -8.37 -6.63
CA VAL A 11 -4.15 -8.19 -6.58
C VAL A 11 -3.52 -9.50 -6.16
N ASN A 12 -2.79 -10.13 -7.08
CA ASN A 12 -2.02 -11.35 -6.83
C ASN A 12 -0.53 -11.04 -6.67
N GLU A 13 0.27 -12.06 -6.37
CA GLU A 13 1.71 -11.91 -6.12
C GLU A 13 2.51 -11.42 -7.34
N ASP A 14 2.05 -11.79 -8.54
CA ASP A 14 2.68 -11.41 -9.82
C ASP A 14 2.35 -9.97 -10.26
N MET A 15 1.41 -9.31 -9.57
CA MET A 15 1.06 -7.93 -9.88
C MET A 15 1.99 -6.96 -9.17
N THR A 16 2.31 -5.88 -9.88
CA THR A 16 3.04 -4.74 -9.34
C THR A 16 2.13 -3.53 -9.23
N LEU A 17 2.31 -2.77 -8.16
CA LEU A 17 1.60 -1.54 -7.85
C LEU A 17 2.59 -0.40 -7.80
N THR A 18 2.27 0.71 -8.43
CA THR A 18 2.99 1.96 -8.24
C THR A 18 2.78 2.50 -6.82
N LEU A 19 3.64 3.43 -6.38
CA LEU A 19 3.46 4.15 -5.12
C LEU A 19 2.04 4.76 -4.98
N ALA A 20 1.51 5.34 -6.06
CA ALA A 20 0.18 5.95 -6.07
C ALA A 20 -0.95 4.92 -5.94
N GLU A 21 -0.81 3.75 -6.56
CA GLU A 21 -1.79 2.67 -6.46
C GLU A 21 -1.81 2.03 -5.08
N LEU A 22 -0.63 1.78 -4.50
CA LEU A 22 -0.51 1.25 -3.15
C LEU A 22 -1.09 2.23 -2.11
N SER A 23 -0.74 3.51 -2.21
CA SER A 23 -1.29 4.57 -1.34
C SER A 23 -2.81 4.62 -1.39
N ARG A 24 -3.38 4.58 -2.60
CA ARG A 24 -4.83 4.56 -2.81
C ARG A 24 -5.49 3.30 -2.26
N ALA A 25 -4.88 2.13 -2.45
CA ALA A 25 -5.42 0.85 -1.97
C ALA A 25 -5.41 0.73 -0.43
N CYS A 26 -4.53 1.48 0.23
CA CYS A 26 -4.42 1.59 1.69
C CYS A 26 -5.12 2.83 2.27
N CYS A 27 -5.67 3.72 1.45
CA CYS A 27 -6.26 5.00 1.87
C CYS A 27 -5.31 5.86 2.71
N VAL A 28 -4.03 5.92 2.34
CA VAL A 28 -2.99 6.71 3.01
C VAL A 28 -2.30 7.67 2.05
N HIS A 29 -1.57 8.65 2.59
CA HIS A 29 -0.69 9.53 1.81
C HIS A 29 0.55 8.78 1.34
N ALA A 30 1.13 9.22 0.21
CA ALA A 30 2.32 8.59 -0.36
C ALA A 30 3.53 8.67 0.57
N GLU A 31 3.64 9.77 1.33
CA GLU A 31 4.68 10.01 2.33
C GLU A 31 4.68 8.93 3.42
N TRP A 32 3.52 8.38 3.75
CA TRP A 32 3.41 7.30 4.73
C TRP A 32 3.95 5.98 4.19
N ILE A 33 3.66 5.66 2.92
CA ILE A 33 4.24 4.49 2.26
C ILE A 33 5.75 4.66 2.10
N VAL A 34 6.22 5.87 1.80
CA VAL A 34 7.65 6.20 1.76
C VAL A 34 8.30 5.95 3.12
N ALA A 35 7.69 6.37 4.22
CA ALA A 35 8.21 6.09 5.56
C ALA A 35 8.33 4.58 5.82
N LEU A 36 7.36 3.76 5.39
CA LEU A 36 7.49 2.30 5.49
C LEU A 36 8.66 1.73 4.67
N VAL A 37 9.02 2.36 3.55
CA VAL A 37 10.21 1.97 2.78
C VAL A 37 11.48 2.37 3.50
N ASP A 38 11.52 3.60 4.02
CA ASP A 38 12.66 4.13 4.76
C ASP A 38 12.95 3.30 6.03
N GLU A 39 11.90 2.78 6.69
CA GLU A 39 11.98 1.86 7.84
C GLU A 39 12.20 0.38 7.45
N GLY A 40 12.31 0.07 6.15
CA GLY A 40 12.55 -1.30 5.65
C GLY A 40 11.36 -2.26 5.76
N ILE A 41 10.16 -1.77 6.10
CA ILE A 41 8.93 -2.57 6.18
C ILE A 41 8.45 -2.95 4.77
N LEU A 42 8.67 -2.06 3.80
CA LEU A 42 8.38 -2.27 2.38
C LEU A 42 9.65 -2.15 1.55
N GLU A 43 9.80 -3.02 0.56
CA GLU A 43 10.92 -3.01 -0.37
C GLU A 43 10.39 -2.84 -1.80
N PRO A 44 10.45 -1.63 -2.38
CA PRO A 44 10.06 -1.41 -3.76
C PRO A 44 11.17 -1.88 -4.72
N GLN A 45 10.75 -2.26 -5.92
CA GLN A 45 11.66 -2.33 -7.07
C GLN A 45 11.84 -0.93 -7.65
N GLY A 46 13.05 -0.62 -8.12
CA GLY A 46 13.40 0.67 -8.72
C GLY A 46 14.17 1.59 -7.78
N ASN A 47 15.05 2.43 -8.36
CA ASN A 47 16.02 3.22 -7.58
C ASN A 47 15.49 4.58 -7.13
N VAL A 48 14.37 5.04 -7.70
CA VAL A 48 13.79 6.37 -7.43
C VAL A 48 12.30 6.26 -7.18
N ARG A 49 11.76 7.14 -6.32
CA ARG A 49 10.36 7.12 -5.87
C ARG A 49 9.34 7.09 -7.01
N THR A 50 9.61 7.80 -8.11
CA THR A 50 8.73 7.84 -9.30
C THR A 50 8.71 6.54 -10.09
N GLY A 51 9.74 5.71 -9.94
CA GLY A 51 9.86 4.39 -10.58
C GLY A 51 9.60 3.23 -9.63
N TRP A 52 9.10 3.49 -8.41
CA TRP A 52 8.84 2.43 -7.44
C TRP A 52 7.65 1.57 -7.83
N CYS A 53 7.91 0.26 -7.83
CA CYS A 53 6.92 -0.78 -8.02
C CYS A 53 6.93 -1.75 -6.84
N PHE A 54 5.76 -2.07 -6.31
CA PHE A 54 5.55 -2.89 -5.13
C PHE A 54 4.81 -4.17 -5.52
N SER A 55 5.28 -5.33 -5.07
CA SER A 55 4.58 -6.60 -5.28
C SER A 55 3.28 -6.70 -4.46
N GLY A 56 2.38 -7.61 -4.84
CA GLY A 56 1.14 -7.90 -4.10
C GLY A 56 1.31 -8.06 -2.57
N PRO A 57 2.31 -8.81 -2.07
CA PRO A 57 2.57 -8.91 -0.63
C PRO A 57 2.83 -7.58 0.09
N SER A 58 3.35 -6.57 -0.61
CA SER A 58 3.58 -5.23 -0.05
C SER A 58 2.27 -4.52 0.30
N LEU A 59 1.19 -4.76 -0.46
CA LEU A 59 -0.16 -4.27 -0.11
C LEU A 59 -0.64 -4.85 1.21
N ARG A 60 -0.44 -6.16 1.42
CA ARG A 60 -0.82 -6.81 2.68
C ARG A 60 -0.02 -6.25 3.85
N ARG A 61 1.29 -6.08 3.70
CA ARG A 61 2.16 -5.49 4.74
C ARG A 61 1.74 -4.06 5.09
N ALA A 62 1.50 -3.22 4.08
CA ALA A 62 1.06 -1.85 4.29
C ALA A 62 -0.28 -1.79 5.05
N ARG A 63 -1.26 -2.63 4.71
CA ARG A 63 -2.54 -2.69 5.44
C ARG A 63 -2.38 -3.13 6.90
N ILE A 64 -1.51 -4.09 7.18
CA ILE A 64 -1.22 -4.51 8.57
C ILE A 64 -0.63 -3.34 9.35
N ALA A 65 0.34 -2.61 8.78
CA ALA A 65 0.92 -1.44 9.42
C ALA A 65 -0.11 -0.33 9.68
N VAL A 66 -1.02 -0.06 8.73
CA VAL A 66 -2.14 0.89 8.94
C VAL A 66 -3.02 0.47 10.11
N HIS A 67 -3.44 -0.79 10.15
CA HIS A 67 -4.29 -1.29 11.23
C HIS A 67 -3.58 -1.22 12.58
N LEU A 68 -2.30 -1.63 12.66
CA LEU A 68 -1.53 -1.56 13.89
C LEU A 68 -1.40 -0.12 14.41
N GLN A 69 -1.18 0.86 13.53
CA GLN A 69 -1.14 2.27 13.95
C GLN A 69 -2.48 2.74 14.50
N GLN A 70 -3.58 2.41 13.81
CA GLN A 70 -4.94 2.78 14.23
C GLN A 70 -5.30 2.14 15.58
N ASP A 71 -4.95 0.87 15.76
CA ASP A 71 -5.29 0.09 16.95
C ASP A 71 -4.46 0.51 18.17
N LEU A 72 -3.19 0.86 17.96
CA LEU A 72 -2.26 1.24 19.04
C LEU A 72 -2.18 2.76 19.29
N GLY A 73 -2.81 3.58 18.43
CA GLY A 73 -2.75 5.04 18.51
C GLY A 73 -1.35 5.62 18.34
N VAL A 74 -0.45 4.87 17.68
CA VAL A 74 0.95 5.26 17.46
C VAL A 74 1.11 5.91 16.09
N ASN A 75 1.79 7.05 16.05
CA ASN A 75 2.25 7.66 14.80
C ASN A 75 3.61 7.05 14.41
N LEU A 76 3.80 6.73 13.13
CA LEU A 76 5.13 6.61 12.50
C LEU A 76 5.59 8.01 12.12
#